data_AF-X1R9V2-F1
#
_entry.id   AF-X1R9V2-F1
#
_cell.length_a   1.000
_cell.length_b   1.000
_cell.length_c   1.000
_cell.angle_alpha   90.00
_cell.angle_beta   90.00
_cell.angle_gamma   90.00
#
_symmetry.space_group_name_H-M   'P 1'
#
loop_
_entity.id
_entity.type
_entity.pdbx_description
1 polymer ?
#
loop_
_entity_poly.entity_id
_entity_poly.type
_entity_poly.pdbx_seq_one_letter_code
_entity_poly.pdbx_strand_id
1 'polypeptide(L)' 'KLLEENLHPDQEEIKRGISGNLCRCTGYQKIFDAVKLAADRLSNRDKGRGEKDD' A
#
# COMPACT_ATOMS: atom_id res chain seq x y z
N LYS A 1 0.15 8.44 3.89
CA LYS A 1 -0.35 8.03 5.23
C LYS A 1 -0.56 6.52 5.39
N LEU A 2 -1.53 5.85 4.76
CA LEU A 2 -1.79 4.41 5.05
C LEU A 2 -0.51 3.53 5.11
N LEU A 3 0.29 3.50 4.03
CA LEU A 3 1.52 2.69 3.97
C LEU A 3 2.75 3.33 4.64
N GLU A 4 2.64 4.58 5.10
CA GLU A 4 3.65 5.18 5.98
C GLU A 4 3.43 4.75 7.43
N GLU A 5 2.17 4.52 7.82
CA GLU A 5 1.76 4.16 9.17
C GLU A 5 1.71 2.64 9.38
N ASN A 6 1.23 1.90 8.37
CA ASN A 6 1.10 0.45 8.42
C ASN A 6 1.53 -0.18 7.09
N LEU A 7 2.66 -0.88 7.09
CA LEU A 7 3.19 -1.61 5.93
C LEU A 7 2.47 -2.93 5.64
N HIS A 8 1.60 -3.38 6.54
CA HIS A 8 0.84 -4.63 6.41
C HIS A 8 -0.66 -4.38 6.70
N PRO A 9 -1.32 -3.49 5.94
CA PRO A 9 -2.71 -3.18 6.19
C PRO A 9 -3.60 -4.37 5.81
N ASP A 10 -4.63 -4.60 6.63
CA ASP A 10 -5.68 -5.55 6.32
C ASP A 10 -6.64 -5.02 5.23
N GLN A 11 -7.59 -5.86 4.83
CA GLN A 11 -8.56 -5.53 3.79
C GLN A 11 -9.40 -4.28 4.12
N GLU A 12 -9.81 -4.14 5.38
CA GLU A 12 -10.70 -3.08 5.82
C GLU A 12 -9.93 -1.76 5.99
N GLU A 13 -8.68 -1.80 6.42
CA GLU A 13 -7.77 -0.66 6.45
C GLU A 13 -7.53 -0.10 5.05
N ILE A 14 -7.28 -0.96 4.05
CA ILE A 14 -7.13 -0.52 2.65
C ILE A 14 -8.42 0.14 2.15
N LYS A 15 -9.59 -0.48 2.38
CA LYS A 15 -10.89 0.10 1.99
C LYS A 15 -11.12 1.47 2.62
N ARG A 16 -10.89 1.60 3.93
CA ARG A 16 -11.00 2.89 4.63
C ARG A 16 -10.03 3.91 4.05
N GLY A 17 -8.78 3.52 3.81
CA GLY A 17 -7.73 4.38 3.27
C GLY A 17 -8.02 4.91 1.86
N ILE A 18 -8.75 4.17 1.03
CA ILE A 18 -9.14 4.60 -0.32
C ILE A 18 -10.55 5.20 -0.41
N SER A 19 -11.35 5.15 0.66
CA SER A 19 -12.78 5.53 0.63
C SER A 19 -13.05 6.98 0.21
N GLY A 20 -12.09 7.88 0.43
CA GLY A 20 -12.16 9.29 -0.02
C GLY A 20 -11.75 9.53 -1.48
N ASN A 21 -11.33 8.50 -2.22
CA ASN A 21 -10.82 8.63 -3.58
C ASN A 21 -11.80 8.02 -4.58
N LEU A 22 -12.64 8.85 -5.21
CA LEU A 22 -13.64 8.35 -6.16
C LEU A 22 -12.98 7.83 -7.45
N CYS A 23 -13.26 6.58 -7.80
CA CYS A 23 -12.85 5.97 -9.07
C CYS A 23 -14.06 5.43 -9.84
N ARG A 24 -14.17 5.72 -11.14
CA ARG A 24 -15.34 5.36 -11.96
C ARG A 24 -15.11 4.20 -12.93
N CYS A 25 -13.85 3.85 -13.22
CA CYS A 25 -13.54 2.96 -14.34
C CYS A 25 -13.65 1.47 -14.00
N THR A 26 -13.11 1.04 -12.85
CA THR A 26 -12.75 -0.37 -12.58
C THR A 26 -13.41 -1.00 -11.35
N GLY A 27 -14.23 -0.25 -10.61
CA GLY A 27 -14.86 -0.77 -9.39
C GLY A 27 -13.87 -1.05 -8.24
N TYR A 28 -12.79 -0.26 -8.14
CA TYR A 28 -11.77 -0.28 -7.07
C TYR A 28 -10.85 -1.50 -6.99
N GLN A 29 -11.18 -2.64 -7.60
CA GLN A 29 -10.41 -3.86 -7.36
C GLN A 29 -8.94 -3.74 -7.78
N LYS A 30 -8.65 -3.08 -8.92
CA LYS A 30 -7.27 -2.86 -9.36
C LYS A 30 -6.50 -1.88 -8.48
N ILE A 31 -7.19 -0.92 -7.85
CA ILE A 31 -6.57 -0.01 -6.87
C ILE A 31 -6.23 -0.81 -5.61
N PHE A 32 -7.15 -1.66 -5.17
CA PHE A 32 -6.95 -2.54 -4.02
C PHE A 32 -5.74 -3.48 -4.22
N ASP A 33 -5.64 -4.13 -5.38
CA ASP A 33 -4.48 -4.97 -5.75
C ASP A 33 -3.17 -4.17 -5.76
N ALA A 34 -3.20 -2.94 -6.30
CA ALA A 34 -2.03 -2.08 -6.36
C ALA A 34 -1.53 -1.66 -4.97
N VAL A 35 -2.44 -1.38 -4.03
CA VAL A 35 -2.07 -1.06 -2.64
C VAL A 35 -1.39 -2.23 -1.96
N LYS A 36 -1.92 -3.45 -2.12
CA LYS A 36 -1.28 -4.68 -1.61
C LYS A 36 0.13 -4.87 -2.18
N LEU A 37 0.27 -4.75 -3.50
CA LEU A 37 1.57 -4.86 -4.16
C LEU A 37 2.57 -3.80 -3.66
N ALA A 38 2.10 -2.58 -3.43
CA ALA A 38 2.94 -1.52 -2.88
C ALA A 38 3.37 -1.82 -1.43
N ALA A 39 2.47 -2.31 -0.59
CA ALA A 39 2.74 -2.73 0.77
C ALA A 39 3.83 -3.82 0.82
N ASP A 40 3.69 -4.86 -0.01
CA ASP A 40 4.67 -5.96 -0.11
C ASP A 40 6.05 -5.44 -0.54
N ARG A 41 6.10 -4.57 -1.55
CA ARG A 41 7.36 -3.97 -2.02
C ARG A 41 8.03 -3.09 -0.97
N LEU A 42 7.26 -2.30 -0.23
CA LEU A 42 7.79 -1.44 0.82
C LEU A 42 8.30 -2.26 2.01
N SER A 43 7.57 -3.29 2.43
CA SER A 43 8.03 -4.20 3.49
C SER A 43 9.31 -4.95 3.10
N ASN A 44 9.45 -5.33 1.82
CA ASN A 44 10.66 -5.97 1.33
C ASN A 44 11.81 -4.98 1.12
N ARG A 45 11.54 -3.72 0.79
CA ARG A 45 12.56 -2.66 0.72
C ARG A 45 13.09 -2.28 2.10
N ASP A 46 12.27 -2.36 3.14
CA ASP A 46 12.71 -2.13 4.52
C ASP A 46 13.79 -3.16 4.93
N LYS A 47 13.65 -4.41 4.48
CA LYS A 47 14.65 -5.47 4.65
C LYS A 47 15.96 -5.25 3.88
N GLY A 48 15.97 -4.36 2.88
CA GLY A 48 17.13 -4.08 2.02
C GLY A 48 17.77 -2.71 2.22
N ARG A 49 17.21 -1.85 3.09
CA ARG A 49 17.71 -0.47 3.33
C ARG A 49 18.81 -0.36 4.38
N GLY A 50 19.34 -1.48 4.87
CA GLY A 50 20.49 -1.53 5.77
C GLY A 50 21.85 -1.45 5.09
N GLU A 51 21.93 -1.33 3.76
CA GLU A 51 23.21 -1.31 3.03
C GLU A 51 23.33 -0.09 2.10
N LYS A 52 24.13 0.88 2.59
CA LYS A 52 24.88 1.96 1.93
C LYS A 52 24.14 3.14 1.30
N ASP A 53 24.47 4.33 1.82
CA ASP A 53 25.13 5.39 1.05
C ASP A 53 26.23 5.98 1.98
N ASP A 54 27.50 5.62 1.73
CA ASP A 54 28.73 6.21 2.32
C ASP A 54 29.09 7.53 1.62
#